data_AF-A0A8C0AK71-F1
#
_entry.id   AF-A0A8C0AK71-F1
#
_cell.length_a   1.000
_cell.length_b   1.000
_cell.length_c   1.000
_cell.angle_alpha   90.00
_cell.angle_beta   90.00
_cell.angle_gamma   90.00
#
_symmetry.space_group_name_H-M   'P 1'
#
loop_
_entity.id
_entity.type
_entity.pdbx_description
1 polymer ?
#
loop_
_entity_poly.entity_id
_entity_poly.type
_entity_poly.pdbx_seq_one_letter_code
_entity_poly.pdbx_strand_id
1 'polypeptide(L)'
;MAAASSSVVRRVEELGDLAQAHIQQLSEAAGEDDHFLIRASAALEKLKLQCGEDKECSTPSNLLELYTQAILDMTYFEENKLVDEDFPEDSSQKVKELINFLSEPEILVKENNMHPKHCDLLGDELLECLSWRRGALLYMYCHSLTKRRDWLTRKSSLLKKYLVDGISYLLQMLNFRCPIQLNEGASFQDLDTAKLLSEGIFSDIHLLAMMYSGEMCYWGLKHCADQQPENHEMDIGVSGASYATHKEPLDFREVGEKILKKYVFVCEGPLKEQEWNTTNAKQILNFFQHHTN
;
A
#
# COMPACT_ATOMS: atom_id res chain seq x y z
N MET A 1 -9.70 14.39 27.03
CA MET A 1 -10.13 14.42 25.62
C MET A 1 -9.65 15.67 24.89
N ALA A 2 -9.87 16.89 25.40
CA ALA A 2 -9.41 18.13 24.74
C ALA A 2 -7.88 18.22 24.51
N ALA A 3 -7.05 17.76 25.46
CA ALA A 3 -5.60 17.83 25.34
C ALA A 3 -5.00 16.90 24.25
N ALA A 4 -5.59 15.70 24.06
CA ALA A 4 -5.14 14.75 23.04
C ALA A 4 -5.61 15.19 21.63
N SER A 5 -6.84 15.69 21.50
CA SER A 5 -7.34 16.31 20.27
C SER A 5 -6.48 17.49 19.84
N SER A 6 -6.00 18.30 20.80
CA SER A 6 -5.10 19.43 20.52
C SER A 6 -3.70 19.01 20.06
N SER A 7 -3.25 17.78 20.35
CA SER A 7 -1.95 17.27 19.94
C SER A 7 -1.96 16.76 18.49
N VAL A 8 -3.04 16.08 18.09
CA VAL A 8 -3.23 15.59 16.71
C VAL A 8 -3.24 16.76 15.74
N VAL A 9 -4.07 17.77 16.03
CA VAL A 9 -4.29 18.94 15.18
C VAL A 9 -2.97 19.64 14.89
N ARG A 10 -2.20 19.92 15.94
CA ARG A 10 -0.88 20.57 15.82
C ARG A 10 0.08 19.74 14.97
N ARG A 11 0.10 18.41 15.18
CA ARG A 11 1.02 17.53 14.44
C ARG A 11 0.66 17.44 12.95
N VAL A 12 -0.64 17.34 12.66
CA VAL A 12 -1.17 17.35 11.29
C VAL A 12 -0.90 18.69 10.60
N GLU A 13 -1.01 19.81 11.31
CA GLU A 13 -0.64 21.13 10.81
C GLU A 13 0.85 21.24 10.48
N GLU A 14 1.74 20.83 11.41
CA GLU A 14 3.19 20.83 11.21
C GLU A 14 3.61 19.97 9.99
N LEU A 15 3.02 18.78 9.85
CA LEU A 15 3.29 17.90 8.70
C LEU A 15 2.65 18.43 7.42
N GLY A 16 1.51 19.10 7.51
CA GLY A 16 0.86 19.78 6.39
C GLY A 16 1.75 20.89 5.82
N ASP A 17 2.36 21.72 6.67
CA ASP A 17 3.30 22.76 6.21
C ASP A 17 4.54 22.15 5.53
N LEU A 18 5.07 21.02 6.04
CA LEU A 18 6.20 20.31 5.42
C LEU A 18 5.81 19.72 4.06
N ALA A 19 4.65 19.07 3.95
CA ALA A 19 4.13 18.55 2.70
C ALA A 19 3.89 19.67 1.67
N GLN A 20 3.38 20.82 2.11
CA GLN A 20 3.17 21.98 1.24
C GLN A 20 4.50 22.52 0.68
N ALA A 21 5.55 22.58 1.50
CA ALA A 21 6.88 22.98 1.04
C ALA A 21 7.45 22.00 0.01
N HIS A 22 7.23 20.69 0.19
CA HIS A 22 7.63 19.67 -0.79
C HIS A 22 6.85 19.80 -2.10
N ILE A 23 5.53 19.97 -2.03
CA ILE A 23 4.68 20.20 -3.21
C ILE A 23 5.13 21.42 -4.00
N GLN A 24 5.50 22.53 -3.34
CA GLN A 24 6.01 23.72 -4.01
C GLN A 24 7.27 23.42 -4.83
N GLN A 25 8.22 22.67 -4.26
CA GLN A 25 9.43 22.25 -4.97
C GLN A 25 9.10 21.37 -6.19
N LEU A 26 8.13 20.46 -6.04
CA LEU A 26 7.69 19.60 -7.13
C LEU A 26 7.02 20.40 -8.26
N SER A 27 6.16 21.37 -7.93
CA SER A 27 5.46 22.22 -8.89
C SER A 27 6.44 23.07 -9.71
N GLU A 28 7.45 23.66 -9.06
CA GLU A 28 8.51 24.41 -9.73
C GLU A 28 9.28 23.56 -10.74
N ALA A 29 9.53 22.28 -10.40
CA ALA A 29 10.22 21.34 -11.27
C ALA A 29 9.33 20.78 -12.40
N ALA A 30 8.01 20.74 -12.21
CA ALA A 30 7.05 20.11 -13.13
C ALA A 30 6.42 21.09 -14.14
N GLY A 31 6.50 22.39 -13.90
CA GLY A 31 5.60 23.38 -14.46
C GLY A 31 4.31 23.41 -13.64
N GLU A 32 3.92 24.59 -13.17
CA GLU A 32 2.96 24.85 -12.06
C GLU A 32 1.52 24.32 -12.27
N ASP A 33 1.25 23.61 -13.37
CA ASP A 33 -0.09 23.22 -13.82
C ASP A 33 -0.43 21.72 -13.60
N ASP A 34 0.40 20.96 -12.87
CA ASP A 34 0.09 19.55 -12.58
C ASP A 34 -1.13 19.40 -11.66
N HIS A 35 -2.16 18.70 -12.15
CA HIS A 35 -3.44 18.61 -11.46
C HIS A 35 -3.38 17.84 -10.12
N PHE A 36 -2.46 16.89 -9.94
CA PHE A 36 -2.30 16.18 -8.67
C PHE A 36 -1.68 17.11 -7.64
N LEU A 37 -0.62 17.84 -8.01
CA LEU A 37 0.03 18.80 -7.12
C LEU A 37 -0.90 19.96 -6.73
N ILE A 38 -1.70 20.46 -7.68
CA ILE A 38 -2.73 21.48 -7.40
C ILE A 38 -3.76 20.96 -6.40
N ARG A 39 -4.26 19.73 -6.60
CA ARG A 39 -5.25 19.12 -5.69
C ARG A 39 -4.65 18.86 -4.30
N ALA A 40 -3.41 18.39 -4.23
CA ALA A 40 -2.70 18.18 -2.97
C ALA A 40 -2.54 19.50 -2.21
N SER A 41 -2.09 20.57 -2.88
CA SER A 41 -1.96 21.89 -2.26
C SER A 41 -3.31 22.45 -1.82
N ALA A 42 -4.37 22.30 -2.63
CA ALA A 42 -5.71 22.75 -2.25
C ALA A 42 -6.23 22.02 -0.99
N ALA A 43 -5.93 20.73 -0.83
CA ALA A 43 -6.27 19.98 0.38
C ALA A 43 -5.52 20.49 1.62
N LEU A 44 -4.24 20.84 1.49
CA LEU A 44 -3.44 21.40 2.58
C LEU A 44 -3.83 22.83 2.95
N GLU A 45 -4.20 23.66 1.98
CA GLU A 45 -4.76 24.99 2.25
C GLU A 45 -6.08 24.90 3.01
N LYS A 46 -6.96 23.96 2.61
CA LYS A 46 -8.20 23.68 3.35
C LYS A 46 -7.93 23.18 4.77
N LEU A 47 -6.91 22.32 4.95
CA LEU A 47 -6.48 21.84 6.27
C LEU A 47 -6.01 23.01 7.14
N LYS A 48 -5.19 23.90 6.61
CA LYS A 48 -4.66 25.07 7.31
C LYS A 48 -5.76 26.03 7.78
N LEU A 49 -6.74 26.29 6.92
CA LEU A 49 -7.92 27.08 7.29
C LEU A 49 -8.68 26.45 8.46
N GLN A 50 -8.86 25.12 8.44
CA GLN A 50 -9.55 24.39 9.51
C GLN A 50 -8.76 24.29 10.82
N CYS A 51 -7.44 24.45 10.78
CA CYS A 51 -6.61 24.59 11.98
C CYS A 51 -6.68 25.99 12.61
N GLY A 52 -6.93 27.03 11.80
CA GLY A 52 -6.95 28.44 12.23
C GLY A 52 -8.30 28.99 12.72
N GLU A 53 -9.43 28.41 12.32
CA GLU A 53 -10.77 28.82 12.76
C GLU A 53 -11.07 28.37 14.22
N ASP A 54 -11.93 29.12 14.94
CA ASP A 54 -12.29 28.84 16.34
C ASP A 54 -12.59 27.35 16.55
N LYS A 55 -11.93 26.78 17.58
CA LYS A 55 -11.73 25.33 17.88
C LYS A 55 -12.99 24.46 18.04
N GLU A 56 -14.18 24.98 17.73
CA GLU A 56 -15.46 24.30 17.91
C GLU A 56 -15.90 23.47 16.69
N CYS A 57 -15.29 23.62 15.50
CA CYS A 57 -15.79 22.96 14.28
C CYS A 57 -14.84 21.96 13.57
N SER A 58 -13.55 21.89 13.91
CA SER A 58 -12.60 20.97 13.26
C SER A 58 -12.44 19.65 14.02
N THR A 59 -13.00 18.57 13.46
CA THR A 59 -12.79 17.22 13.98
C THR A 59 -11.43 16.68 13.52
N PRO A 60 -10.63 16.02 14.38
CA PRO A 60 -9.35 15.43 14.00
C PRO A 60 -9.41 14.46 12.80
N SER A 61 -10.55 13.79 12.59
CA SER A 61 -10.77 12.91 11.43
C SER A 61 -10.73 13.69 10.11
N ASN A 62 -11.50 14.78 9.97
CA ASN A 62 -11.50 15.62 8.78
C ASN A 62 -10.11 16.20 8.44
N LEU A 63 -9.35 16.64 9.45
CA LEU A 63 -8.00 17.18 9.23
C LEU A 63 -7.05 16.09 8.73
N LEU A 64 -7.14 14.90 9.32
CA LEU A 64 -6.32 13.77 8.93
C LEU A 64 -6.70 13.24 7.54
N GLU A 65 -7.99 13.27 7.17
CA GLU A 65 -8.47 12.94 5.83
C GLU A 65 -7.90 13.92 4.78
N LEU A 66 -7.96 15.23 5.03
CA LEU A 66 -7.37 16.24 4.13
C LEU A 66 -5.87 16.05 3.97
N TYR A 67 -5.16 15.79 5.07
CA TYR A 67 -3.73 15.49 5.03
C TYR A 67 -3.45 14.21 4.24
N THR A 68 -4.22 13.15 4.48
CA THR A 68 -4.08 11.87 3.76
C THR A 68 -4.30 12.04 2.28
N GLN A 69 -5.32 12.82 1.87
CA GLN A 69 -5.59 13.11 0.46
C GLN A 69 -4.41 13.85 -0.19
N ALA A 70 -3.84 14.84 0.49
CA ALA A 70 -2.67 15.56 0.00
C ALA A 70 -1.46 14.63 -0.19
N ILE A 71 -1.20 13.75 0.77
CA ILE A 71 -0.13 12.74 0.67
C ILE A 71 -0.38 11.79 -0.50
N LEU A 72 -1.61 11.30 -0.67
CA LEU A 72 -1.96 10.39 -1.78
C LEU A 72 -1.74 11.05 -3.14
N ASP A 73 -2.19 12.30 -3.32
CA ASP A 73 -2.04 13.04 -4.58
C ASP A 73 -0.58 13.39 -4.88
N MET A 74 0.15 13.93 -3.89
CA MET A 74 1.56 14.28 -4.03
C MET A 74 2.41 13.06 -4.37
N THR A 75 2.23 11.96 -3.64
CA THR A 75 2.98 10.73 -3.92
C THR A 75 2.56 10.10 -5.25
N TYR A 76 1.31 10.27 -5.71
CA TYR A 76 0.85 9.74 -6.99
C TYR A 76 1.60 10.37 -8.15
N PHE A 77 1.79 11.68 -8.09
CA PHE A 77 2.62 12.41 -9.05
C PHE A 77 4.05 11.86 -9.11
N GLU A 78 4.71 11.70 -7.96
CA GLU A 78 6.10 11.24 -7.91
C GLU A 78 6.27 9.77 -8.31
N GLU A 79 5.31 8.91 -7.92
CA GLU A 79 5.30 7.50 -8.31
C GLU A 79 5.17 7.33 -9.82
N ASN A 80 4.31 8.11 -10.49
CA ASN A 80 4.18 8.04 -11.95
C ASN A 80 5.47 8.42 -12.65
N LYS A 81 6.19 9.45 -12.16
CA LYS A 81 7.51 9.80 -12.70
C LYS A 81 8.49 8.63 -12.62
N LEU A 82 8.53 7.93 -11.48
CA LEU A 82 9.39 6.75 -11.33
C LEU A 82 8.98 5.63 -12.30
N VAL A 83 7.69 5.43 -12.52
CA VAL A 83 7.17 4.43 -13.47
C VAL A 83 7.53 4.79 -14.91
N ASP A 84 7.33 6.05 -15.31
CA ASP A 84 7.64 6.56 -16.65
C ASP A 84 9.14 6.44 -16.98
N GLU A 85 10.00 6.55 -15.97
CA GLU A 85 11.45 6.41 -16.08
C GLU A 85 11.96 4.97 -15.86
N ASP A 86 11.06 3.98 -15.69
CA ASP A 86 11.36 2.58 -15.36
C ASP A 86 12.31 2.42 -14.15
N PHE A 87 12.06 3.22 -13.10
CA PHE A 87 12.78 3.23 -11.82
C PHE A 87 14.31 3.26 -11.97
N PRO A 88 14.94 4.41 -12.27
CA PRO A 88 16.40 4.56 -12.39
C PRO A 88 17.21 3.89 -11.25
N GLU A 89 18.50 3.56 -11.47
CA GLU A 89 19.29 2.75 -10.51
C GLU A 89 19.36 3.31 -9.08
N ASP A 90 19.27 4.63 -8.93
CA ASP A 90 19.29 5.39 -7.67
C ASP A 90 17.90 5.59 -7.03
N SER A 91 16.83 5.05 -7.64
CA SER A 91 15.45 5.17 -7.15
C SER A 91 15.21 4.59 -5.76
N SER A 92 16.13 3.78 -5.22
CA SER A 92 15.94 3.13 -3.92
C SER A 92 15.68 4.13 -2.79
N GLN A 93 16.34 5.28 -2.79
CA GLN A 93 16.11 6.28 -1.76
C GLN A 93 14.75 6.95 -1.93
N LYS A 94 14.37 7.23 -3.17
CA LYS A 94 13.09 7.84 -3.49
C LYS A 94 11.91 6.93 -3.15
N VAL A 95 12.02 5.63 -3.45
CA VAL A 95 11.01 4.64 -3.06
C VAL A 95 10.85 4.59 -1.54
N LYS A 96 11.94 4.59 -0.77
CA LYS A 96 11.87 4.62 0.70
C LYS A 96 11.17 5.89 1.22
N GLU A 97 11.49 7.05 0.64
CA GLU A 97 10.87 8.32 0.97
C GLU A 97 9.35 8.29 0.73
N LEU A 98 8.90 7.82 -0.44
CA LEU A 98 7.48 7.70 -0.78
C LEU A 98 6.74 6.72 0.14
N ILE A 99 7.36 5.58 0.49
CA ILE A 99 6.79 4.64 1.46
C ILE A 99 6.64 5.28 2.84
N ASN A 100 7.58 6.14 3.24
CA ASN A 100 7.48 6.87 4.50
C ASN A 100 6.31 7.84 4.46
N PHE A 101 6.20 8.70 3.44
CA PHE A 101 5.06 9.62 3.27
C PHE A 101 3.72 8.86 3.32
N LEU A 102 3.58 7.78 2.55
CA LEU A 102 2.37 6.95 2.55
C LEU A 102 2.08 6.27 3.90
N SER A 103 3.06 6.16 4.80
CA SER A 103 2.87 5.59 6.13
C SER A 103 2.56 6.64 7.20
N GLU A 104 2.85 7.92 6.96
CA GLU A 104 2.67 9.01 7.92
C GLU A 104 1.21 9.11 8.42
N PRO A 105 0.16 9.05 7.58
CA PRO A 105 -1.21 9.12 8.07
C PRO A 105 -1.57 8.01 9.08
N GLU A 106 -1.14 6.78 8.83
CA GLU A 106 -1.36 5.65 9.75
C GLU A 106 -0.55 5.78 11.04
N ILE A 107 0.68 6.29 10.95
CA ILE A 107 1.51 6.57 12.13
C ILE A 107 0.82 7.60 13.01
N LEU A 108 0.27 8.66 12.42
CA LEU A 108 -0.51 9.67 13.14
C LEU A 108 -1.73 9.05 13.84
N VAL A 109 -2.49 8.17 13.19
CA VAL A 109 -3.61 7.48 13.88
C VAL A 109 -3.11 6.71 15.11
N LYS A 110 -2.01 5.97 14.98
CA LYS A 110 -1.45 5.11 16.04
C LYS A 110 -0.84 5.90 17.20
N GLU A 111 -0.16 7.01 16.92
CA GLU A 111 0.43 7.87 17.94
C GLU A 111 -0.64 8.55 18.82
N ASN A 112 -1.86 8.69 18.30
CA ASN A 112 -2.95 9.40 18.96
C ASN A 112 -3.91 8.53 19.81
N ASN A 113 -3.52 7.28 20.15
CA ASN A 113 -4.33 6.25 20.81
C ASN A 113 -4.93 6.63 22.19
N MET A 114 -5.98 7.45 22.18
CA MET A 114 -7.01 7.53 23.22
C MET A 114 -8.07 6.44 22.94
N HIS A 115 -7.82 5.23 23.46
CA HIS A 115 -8.63 4.00 23.42
C HIS A 115 -8.47 3.04 22.20
N PRO A 116 -8.19 1.74 22.45
CA PRO A 116 -8.13 0.68 21.43
C PRO A 116 -9.44 0.33 20.71
N LYS A 117 -10.54 1.07 20.94
CA LYS A 117 -11.89 0.72 20.47
C LYS A 117 -12.49 1.71 19.46
N HIS A 118 -11.72 2.68 18.98
CA HIS A 118 -12.15 3.61 17.94
C HIS A 118 -11.11 3.64 16.81
N CYS A 119 -11.00 2.52 16.09
CA CYS A 119 -10.53 2.55 14.71
C CYS A 119 -11.61 3.25 13.87
N ASP A 120 -11.57 4.58 13.76
CA ASP A 120 -12.44 5.34 12.82
C ASP A 120 -11.88 6.75 12.50
N LEU A 121 -10.60 7.05 12.76
CA LEU A 121 -10.04 8.36 12.37
C LEU A 121 -9.80 8.44 10.85
N LEU A 122 -9.26 7.36 10.29
CA LEU A 122 -9.20 7.11 8.86
C LEU A 122 -10.10 5.91 8.58
N GLY A 123 -11.09 6.10 7.70
CA GLY A 123 -11.98 5.01 7.30
C GLY A 123 -11.23 3.92 6.53
N ASP A 124 -11.82 2.72 6.49
CA ASP A 124 -11.24 1.53 5.86
C ASP A 124 -10.81 1.79 4.40
N GLU A 125 -11.53 2.63 3.66
CA GLU A 125 -11.22 2.93 2.26
C GLU A 125 -9.88 3.65 2.09
N LEU A 126 -9.57 4.61 2.97
CA LEU A 126 -8.29 5.32 2.93
C LEU A 126 -7.14 4.43 3.38
N LEU A 127 -7.36 3.60 4.41
CA LEU A 127 -6.35 2.66 4.89
C LEU A 127 -6.04 1.57 3.85
N GLU A 128 -7.07 1.07 3.18
CA GLU A 128 -6.97 0.19 2.03
C GLU A 128 -6.18 0.85 0.90
N CYS A 129 -6.49 2.10 0.57
CA CYS A 129 -5.78 2.87 -0.46
C CYS A 129 -4.30 3.07 -0.11
N LEU A 130 -3.96 3.47 1.11
CA LEU A 130 -2.56 3.65 1.56
C LEU A 130 -1.78 2.33 1.48
N SER A 131 -2.41 1.21 1.83
CA SER A 131 -1.80 -0.11 1.76
C SER A 131 -1.64 -0.61 0.32
N TRP A 132 -2.65 -0.38 -0.51
CA TRP A 132 -2.57 -0.61 -1.96
C TRP A 132 -1.39 0.13 -2.57
N ARG A 133 -1.31 1.45 -2.34
CA ARG A 133 -0.31 2.34 -2.94
C ARG A 133 1.12 1.94 -2.56
N ARG A 134 1.37 1.62 -1.29
CA ARG A 134 2.68 1.09 -0.85
C ARG A 134 3.01 -0.26 -1.47
N GLY A 135 2.05 -1.18 -1.51
CA GLY A 135 2.23 -2.50 -2.11
C GLY A 135 2.51 -2.43 -3.61
N ALA A 136 1.73 -1.63 -4.34
CA ALA A 136 1.88 -1.42 -5.78
C ALA A 136 3.20 -0.73 -6.12
N LEU A 137 3.62 0.28 -5.37
CA LEU A 137 4.93 0.94 -5.56
C LEU A 137 6.08 -0.07 -5.42
N LEU A 138 6.05 -0.90 -4.36
CA LEU A 138 7.07 -1.93 -4.16
C LEU A 138 7.00 -3.02 -5.23
N TYR A 139 5.80 -3.41 -5.68
CA TYR A 139 5.64 -4.33 -6.79
C TYR A 139 6.31 -3.80 -8.06
N MET A 140 6.01 -2.56 -8.46
CA MET A 140 6.57 -1.95 -9.68
C MET A 140 8.09 -1.81 -9.56
N TYR A 141 8.58 -1.36 -8.41
CA TYR A 141 10.02 -1.26 -8.17
C TYR A 141 10.72 -2.62 -8.23
N CYS A 142 10.21 -3.62 -7.53
CA CYS A 142 10.75 -4.99 -7.58
C CYS A 142 10.69 -5.55 -9.01
N HIS A 143 9.61 -5.29 -9.75
CA HIS A 143 9.49 -5.71 -11.14
C HIS A 143 10.63 -5.17 -12.00
N SER A 144 10.92 -3.86 -11.93
CA SER A 144 12.05 -3.26 -12.65
C SER A 144 13.40 -3.83 -12.20
N LEU A 145 13.57 -4.11 -10.89
CA LEU A 145 14.78 -4.75 -10.37
C LEU A 145 14.97 -6.19 -10.89
N THR A 146 13.90 -6.97 -11.04
CA THR A 146 14.02 -8.36 -11.55
C THR A 146 14.50 -8.44 -13.01
N LYS A 147 14.37 -7.34 -13.77
CA LYS A 147 14.92 -7.23 -15.13
C LYS A 147 16.44 -6.97 -15.13
N ARG A 148 17.02 -6.53 -14.01
CA ARG A 148 18.44 -6.14 -13.86
C ARG A 148 19.27 -7.26 -13.26
N ARG A 149 19.79 -8.16 -14.11
CA ARG A 149 20.54 -9.36 -13.67
C ARG A 149 21.71 -9.05 -12.73
N ASP A 150 22.50 -8.01 -13.02
CA ASP A 150 23.68 -7.66 -12.21
C ASP A 150 23.29 -7.18 -10.80
N TRP A 151 22.17 -6.47 -10.67
CA TRP A 151 21.68 -5.98 -9.39
C TRP A 151 21.21 -7.13 -8.49
N LEU A 152 20.49 -8.12 -9.05
CA LEU A 152 20.00 -9.29 -8.33
C LEU A 152 21.13 -10.08 -7.66
N THR A 153 22.29 -10.20 -8.32
CA THR A 153 23.44 -10.92 -7.76
C THR A 153 24.07 -10.24 -6.55
N ARG A 154 23.96 -8.90 -6.44
CA ARG A 154 24.62 -8.10 -5.39
C ARG A 154 23.70 -7.74 -4.23
N LYS A 155 22.39 -7.67 -4.47
CA LYS A 155 21.40 -7.08 -3.53
C LYS A 155 20.15 -7.95 -3.33
N SER A 156 20.28 -9.27 -3.45
CA SER A 156 19.17 -10.22 -3.29
C SER A 156 18.53 -10.18 -1.89
N SER A 157 19.27 -9.82 -0.83
CA SER A 157 18.70 -9.63 0.52
C SER A 157 17.80 -8.39 0.60
N LEU A 158 18.22 -7.30 -0.05
CA LEU A 158 17.42 -6.09 -0.14
C LEU A 158 16.16 -6.31 -0.99
N LEU A 159 16.26 -7.07 -2.08
CA LEU A 159 15.09 -7.51 -2.84
C LEU A 159 14.10 -8.24 -1.93
N LYS A 160 14.58 -9.23 -1.17
CA LYS A 160 13.73 -10.03 -0.27
C LYS A 160 12.98 -9.14 0.71
N LYS A 161 13.63 -8.11 1.28
CA LYS A 161 12.97 -7.14 2.16
C LYS A 161 11.83 -6.41 1.44
N TYR A 162 12.09 -5.83 0.27
CA TYR A 162 11.06 -5.13 -0.50
C TYR A 162 9.91 -6.04 -0.92
N LEU A 163 10.19 -7.30 -1.27
CA LEU A 163 9.17 -8.30 -1.58
C LEU A 163 8.28 -8.58 -0.37
N VAL A 164 8.87 -8.83 0.80
CA VAL A 164 8.13 -9.12 2.03
C VAL A 164 7.28 -7.92 2.47
N ASP A 165 7.83 -6.71 2.41
CA ASP A 165 7.12 -5.48 2.76
C ASP A 165 5.95 -5.24 1.79
N GLY A 166 6.19 -5.37 0.48
CA GLY A 166 5.15 -5.18 -0.54
C GLY A 166 4.02 -6.20 -0.43
N ILE A 167 4.33 -7.49 -0.25
CA ILE A 167 3.31 -8.52 -0.01
C ILE A 167 2.55 -8.21 1.28
N SER A 168 3.23 -7.80 2.34
CA SER A 168 2.57 -7.45 3.61
C SER A 168 1.55 -6.33 3.43
N TYR A 169 1.88 -5.27 2.68
CA TYR A 169 0.95 -4.19 2.39
C TYR A 169 -0.23 -4.62 1.52
N LEU A 170 0.00 -5.44 0.48
CA LEU A 170 -1.07 -5.97 -0.36
C LEU A 170 -2.01 -6.91 0.41
N LEU A 171 -1.46 -7.75 1.29
CA LEU A 171 -2.29 -8.58 2.17
C LEU A 171 -3.04 -7.74 3.20
N GLN A 172 -2.45 -6.67 3.73
CA GLN A 172 -3.15 -5.74 4.61
C GLN A 172 -4.32 -5.05 3.89
N MET A 173 -4.08 -4.57 2.66
CA MET A 173 -5.08 -3.98 1.78
C MET A 173 -6.30 -4.90 1.60
N LEU A 174 -6.07 -6.17 1.28
CA LEU A 174 -7.12 -7.18 1.09
C LEU A 174 -7.93 -7.52 2.36
N ASN A 175 -7.52 -7.04 3.54
CA ASN A 175 -8.13 -7.37 4.82
C ASN A 175 -8.76 -6.17 5.55
N PHE A 176 -8.77 -4.95 4.98
CA PHE A 176 -9.43 -3.81 5.65
C PHE A 176 -10.94 -3.96 5.67
N ARG A 177 -11.54 -4.35 4.54
CA ARG A 177 -12.99 -4.54 4.46
C ARG A 177 -13.36 -5.97 4.86
N CYS A 178 -14.42 -6.09 5.65
CA CYS A 178 -14.98 -7.40 6.02
C CYS A 178 -15.80 -7.97 4.85
N PRO A 179 -15.60 -9.25 4.47
CA PRO A 179 -16.46 -9.92 3.49
C PRO A 179 -17.93 -9.94 3.93
N ILE A 180 -18.85 -9.82 2.98
CA ILE A 180 -20.29 -9.79 3.27
C ILE A 180 -20.80 -11.21 3.54
N GLN A 181 -21.48 -11.40 4.66
CA GLN A 181 -22.21 -12.64 4.92
C GLN A 181 -23.46 -12.71 4.04
N LEU A 182 -23.51 -13.71 3.17
CA LEU A 182 -24.68 -14.03 2.36
C LEU A 182 -25.76 -14.70 3.24
N ASN A 183 -26.42 -13.93 4.10
CA ASN A 183 -27.61 -14.40 4.81
C ASN A 183 -28.82 -14.39 3.86
N GLU A 184 -29.78 -15.29 4.07
CA GLU A 184 -30.99 -15.51 3.24
C GLU A 184 -31.92 -14.28 3.08
N GLY A 185 -31.64 -13.16 3.76
CA GLY A 185 -32.41 -11.91 3.70
C GLY A 185 -31.87 -10.83 2.76
N ALA A 186 -30.68 -11.00 2.18
CA ALA A 186 -30.12 -10.04 1.23
C ALA A 186 -30.50 -10.43 -0.21
N SER A 187 -31.39 -9.65 -0.83
CA SER A 187 -31.74 -9.82 -2.24
C SER A 187 -30.67 -9.17 -3.12
N PHE A 188 -29.65 -9.94 -3.49
CA PHE A 188 -28.74 -9.52 -4.56
C PHE A 188 -29.43 -9.73 -5.91
N GLN A 189 -29.44 -8.69 -6.74
CA GLN A 189 -29.94 -8.80 -8.12
C GLN A 189 -28.99 -9.61 -9.01
N ASP A 190 -27.70 -9.60 -8.67
CA ASP A 190 -26.65 -10.34 -9.34
C ASP A 190 -25.92 -11.27 -8.36
N LEU A 191 -25.98 -12.58 -8.64
CA LEU A 191 -25.37 -13.62 -7.84
C LEU A 191 -23.84 -13.55 -7.89
N ASP A 192 -23.26 -13.09 -9.00
CA ASP A 192 -21.81 -13.04 -9.16
C ASP A 192 -21.20 -11.88 -8.37
N THR A 193 -21.85 -10.71 -8.36
CA THR A 193 -21.53 -9.62 -7.41
C THR A 193 -21.63 -10.09 -5.95
N ALA A 194 -22.68 -10.85 -5.59
CA ALA A 194 -22.82 -11.38 -4.23
C ALA A 194 -21.64 -12.29 -3.83
N LYS A 195 -21.24 -13.20 -4.74
CA LYS A 195 -20.07 -14.07 -4.53
C LYS A 195 -18.79 -13.25 -4.36
N LEU A 196 -18.55 -12.24 -5.20
CA LEU A 196 -17.37 -11.37 -5.09
C LEU A 196 -17.29 -10.70 -3.73
N LEU A 197 -18.38 -10.10 -3.27
CA LEU A 197 -18.43 -9.42 -1.97
C LEU A 197 -18.27 -10.40 -0.80
N SER A 198 -18.77 -11.63 -0.93
CA SER A 198 -18.57 -12.71 0.07
C SER A 198 -17.13 -13.24 0.10
N GLU A 199 -16.42 -13.14 -1.02
CA GLU A 199 -14.99 -13.39 -1.12
C GLU A 199 -14.16 -12.17 -0.70
N GLY A 200 -14.78 -11.05 -0.31
CA GLY A 200 -14.08 -9.82 0.07
C GLY A 200 -13.42 -9.11 -1.11
N ILE A 201 -14.04 -9.15 -2.30
CA ILE A 201 -13.55 -8.53 -3.52
C ILE A 201 -14.50 -7.39 -3.89
N PHE A 202 -14.00 -6.16 -3.74
CA PHE A 202 -14.81 -4.95 -3.89
C PHE A 202 -14.47 -4.13 -5.14
N SER A 203 -13.34 -4.44 -5.80
CA SER A 203 -12.86 -3.71 -6.98
C SER A 203 -11.84 -4.53 -7.77
N ASP A 204 -11.55 -4.10 -8.99
CA ASP A 204 -10.44 -4.59 -9.82
C ASP A 204 -9.08 -4.51 -9.12
N ILE A 205 -8.87 -3.50 -8.28
CA ILE A 205 -7.66 -3.34 -7.46
C ILE A 205 -7.41 -4.56 -6.57
N HIS A 206 -8.45 -5.21 -6.04
CA HIS A 206 -8.29 -6.44 -5.26
C HIS A 206 -7.70 -7.58 -6.11
N LEU A 207 -8.10 -7.69 -7.38
CA LEU A 207 -7.57 -8.71 -8.30
C LEU A 207 -6.11 -8.41 -8.66
N LEU A 208 -5.80 -7.13 -8.90
CA LEU A 208 -4.41 -6.70 -9.11
C LEU A 208 -3.54 -7.00 -7.88
N ALA A 209 -4.03 -6.71 -6.67
CA ALA A 209 -3.32 -7.03 -5.43
C ALA A 209 -3.04 -8.53 -5.28
N MET A 210 -4.00 -9.40 -5.64
CA MET A 210 -3.79 -10.84 -5.65
C MET A 210 -2.71 -11.27 -6.66
N MET A 211 -2.77 -10.75 -7.88
CA MET A 211 -1.80 -11.06 -8.92
C MET A 211 -0.39 -10.57 -8.55
N TYR A 212 -0.26 -9.31 -8.12
CA TYR A 212 1.00 -8.71 -7.68
C TYR A 212 1.61 -9.46 -6.50
N SER A 213 0.79 -9.83 -5.51
CA SER A 213 1.26 -10.66 -4.38
C SER A 213 1.82 -12.00 -4.84
N GLY A 214 1.14 -12.65 -5.79
CA GLY A 214 1.58 -13.93 -6.36
C GLY A 214 2.88 -13.82 -7.15
N GLU A 215 3.04 -12.77 -7.96
CA GLU A 215 4.28 -12.49 -8.70
C GLU A 215 5.46 -12.16 -7.79
N MET A 216 5.23 -11.36 -6.74
CA MET A 216 6.27 -11.08 -5.74
C MET A 216 6.69 -12.34 -4.99
N CYS A 217 5.75 -13.24 -4.69
CA CYS A 217 6.05 -14.55 -4.13
C CYS A 217 6.90 -15.41 -5.07
N TYR A 218 6.55 -15.41 -6.35
CA TYR A 218 7.34 -16.07 -7.38
C TYR A 218 8.77 -15.52 -7.47
N TRP A 219 8.94 -14.20 -7.48
CA TRP A 219 10.27 -13.58 -7.48
C TRP A 219 11.06 -13.91 -6.21
N GLY A 220 10.40 -13.96 -5.05
CA GLY A 220 11.00 -14.34 -3.79
C GLY A 220 11.61 -15.75 -3.83
N LEU A 221 10.85 -16.73 -4.32
CA LEU A 221 11.36 -18.09 -4.48
C LEU A 221 12.43 -18.18 -5.57
N LYS A 222 12.23 -17.49 -6.69
CA LYS A 222 13.14 -17.58 -7.83
C LYS A 222 14.50 -16.91 -7.60
N HIS A 223 14.54 -15.84 -6.80
CA HIS A 223 15.73 -14.98 -6.68
C HIS A 223 16.31 -14.92 -5.26
N CYS A 224 15.59 -15.39 -4.24
CA CYS A 224 16.02 -15.26 -2.84
C CYS A 224 16.13 -16.60 -2.09
N ALA A 225 15.99 -17.75 -2.75
CA ALA A 225 15.99 -19.09 -2.12
C ALA A 225 17.33 -19.53 -1.50
N ASP A 226 18.46 -18.99 -1.95
CA ASP A 226 19.80 -19.49 -1.55
C ASP A 226 20.42 -18.80 -0.32
N GLN A 227 19.68 -17.94 0.39
CA GLN A 227 20.26 -17.17 1.50
C GLN A 227 20.13 -17.87 2.86
N GLN A 228 21.28 -18.28 3.41
CA GLN A 228 21.47 -18.45 4.86
C GLN A 228 21.18 -17.11 5.57
N PRO A 229 20.68 -17.13 6.82
CA PRO A 229 20.43 -15.91 7.58
C PRO A 229 21.75 -15.15 7.79
N GLU A 230 21.93 -14.03 7.10
CA GLU A 230 23.05 -13.14 7.34
C GLU A 230 22.91 -12.48 8.72
N ASN A 231 24.02 -12.46 9.47
CA ASN A 231 24.13 -11.79 10.74
C ASN A 231 23.70 -10.32 10.58
N HIS A 232 22.87 -9.86 11.52
CA HIS A 232 22.36 -8.49 11.55
C HIS A 232 23.49 -7.46 11.50
N GLU A 233 23.74 -6.87 10.33
CA GLU A 233 24.24 -5.51 10.29
C GLU A 233 23.06 -4.59 10.60
N MET A 234 23.12 -4.04 11.80
CA MET A 234 22.14 -3.13 12.36
C MET A 234 22.22 -1.80 11.61
N ASP A 235 21.54 -1.71 10.46
CA ASP A 235 21.24 -0.42 9.85
C ASP A 235 20.12 0.22 10.67
N ILE A 236 20.51 1.09 11.61
CA ILE A 236 19.60 1.92 12.40
C ILE A 236 19.02 2.96 11.44
N GLY A 237 17.93 2.58 10.76
CA GLY A 237 17.31 3.43 9.75
C GLY A 237 15.91 2.96 9.37
N VAL A 238 14.92 3.49 10.10
CA VAL A 238 13.49 3.53 9.75
C VAL A 238 12.78 2.16 9.74
N SER A 239 12.46 1.69 10.94
CA SER A 239 11.28 0.85 11.17
C SER A 239 10.05 1.75 11.07
N GLY A 240 9.56 2.00 9.86
CA GLY A 240 8.25 2.60 9.64
C GLY A 240 7.19 1.61 10.08
N ALA A 241 6.61 1.82 11.27
CA ALA A 241 5.45 1.10 11.80
C ALA A 241 5.42 -0.43 11.60
N SER A 242 6.58 -1.10 11.63
CA SER A 242 6.63 -2.54 11.76
C SER A 242 6.06 -2.88 13.13
N TYR A 243 4.91 -3.57 13.15
CA TYR A 243 4.46 -4.30 14.31
C TYR A 243 5.59 -5.27 14.69
N ALA A 244 6.43 -4.87 15.64
CA ALA A 244 7.41 -5.72 16.30
C ALA A 244 6.67 -6.71 17.21
N THR A 245 5.89 -7.58 16.59
CA THR A 245 5.51 -8.89 17.11
C THR A 245 6.30 -9.87 16.26
N HIS A 246 6.92 -10.89 16.87
CA HIS A 246 7.61 -11.94 16.14
C HIS A 246 6.69 -12.54 15.06
N LYS A 247 6.70 -11.95 13.85
CA LYS A 247 6.01 -12.48 12.69
C LYS A 247 6.85 -13.65 12.20
N GLU A 248 6.23 -14.80 12.10
CA GLU A 248 6.81 -15.93 11.38
C GLU A 248 7.30 -15.42 10.01
N PRO A 249 8.47 -15.89 9.55
CA PRO A 249 9.00 -15.50 8.26
C PRO A 249 7.96 -15.81 7.18
N LEU A 250 7.71 -14.84 6.30
CA LEU A 250 6.75 -14.99 5.22
C LEU A 250 7.13 -16.20 4.35
N ASP A 251 6.23 -17.19 4.29
CA ASP A 251 6.36 -18.30 3.35
C ASP A 251 5.82 -17.86 1.99
N PHE A 252 6.74 -17.56 1.07
CA PHE A 252 6.39 -17.12 -0.29
C PHE A 252 5.53 -18.15 -1.02
N ARG A 253 5.77 -19.45 -0.81
CA ARG A 253 5.00 -20.49 -1.51
C ARG A 253 3.58 -20.55 -0.97
N GLU A 254 3.42 -20.65 0.34
CA GLU A 254 2.10 -20.77 0.97
C GLU A 254 1.23 -19.56 0.61
N VAL A 255 1.77 -18.35 0.80
CA VAL A 255 1.07 -17.10 0.50
C VAL A 255 0.74 -17.01 -0.99
N GLY A 256 1.74 -17.25 -1.86
CA GLY A 256 1.57 -17.18 -3.31
C GLY A 256 0.54 -18.18 -3.84
N GLU A 257 0.55 -19.42 -3.36
CA GLU A 257 -0.44 -20.43 -3.74
C GLU A 257 -1.84 -20.05 -3.31
N LYS A 258 -2.00 -19.66 -2.03
CA LYS A 258 -3.31 -19.30 -1.48
C LYS A 258 -3.94 -18.16 -2.26
N ILE A 259 -3.16 -17.11 -2.54
CA ILE A 259 -3.68 -15.90 -3.18
C ILE A 259 -3.97 -16.11 -4.67
N LEU A 260 -3.09 -16.82 -5.40
CA LEU A 260 -3.30 -17.07 -6.83
C LEU A 260 -4.41 -18.09 -7.10
N LYS A 261 -4.60 -19.08 -6.22
CA LYS A 261 -5.76 -19.99 -6.29
C LYS A 261 -7.07 -19.20 -6.17
N LYS A 262 -7.13 -18.23 -5.25
CA LYS A 262 -8.29 -17.34 -5.10
C LYS A 262 -8.49 -16.46 -6.33
N TYR A 263 -7.44 -15.83 -6.86
CA TYR A 263 -7.49 -15.05 -8.10
C TYR A 263 -8.06 -15.87 -9.27
N VAL A 264 -7.53 -17.06 -9.52
CA VAL A 264 -8.00 -17.93 -10.61
C VAL A 264 -9.46 -18.35 -10.40
N PHE A 265 -9.84 -18.73 -9.18
CA PHE A 265 -11.21 -19.10 -8.85
C PHE A 265 -12.20 -17.96 -9.18
N VAL A 266 -11.84 -16.73 -8.84
CA VAL A 266 -12.71 -15.56 -9.05
C VAL A 266 -12.78 -15.18 -10.52
N CYS A 267 -11.64 -15.12 -11.20
CA CYS A 267 -11.55 -14.74 -12.61
C CYS A 267 -12.25 -15.75 -13.54
N GLU A 268 -12.19 -17.04 -13.24
CA GLU A 268 -12.84 -18.08 -14.06
C GLU A 268 -14.26 -18.44 -13.61
N GLY A 269 -14.67 -17.90 -12.46
CA GLY A 269 -16.01 -18.03 -11.90
C GLY A 269 -16.81 -16.74 -12.07
N PRO A 270 -17.07 -15.98 -10.98
CA PRO A 270 -17.89 -14.77 -11.02
C PRO A 270 -17.49 -13.72 -12.07
N LEU A 271 -16.23 -13.67 -12.50
CA LEU A 271 -15.73 -12.69 -13.47
C LEU A 271 -15.39 -13.27 -14.85
N LYS A 272 -15.90 -14.46 -15.17
CA LYS A 272 -15.58 -15.14 -16.44
C LYS A 272 -15.87 -14.29 -17.68
N GLU A 273 -16.92 -13.46 -17.63
CA GLU A 273 -17.31 -12.58 -18.73
C GLU A 273 -16.47 -11.30 -18.83
N GLN A 274 -15.64 -11.00 -17.83
CA GLN A 274 -14.80 -9.81 -17.74
C GLN A 274 -13.37 -10.03 -18.27
N GLU A 275 -13.12 -11.19 -18.89
CA GLU A 275 -11.88 -11.52 -19.63
C GLU A 275 -10.55 -11.33 -18.86
N TRP A 276 -10.57 -11.45 -17.52
CA TRP A 276 -9.36 -11.43 -16.72
C TRP A 276 -8.42 -12.58 -17.08
N ASN A 277 -7.15 -12.27 -17.34
CA ASN A 277 -6.17 -13.26 -17.76
C ASN A 277 -5.64 -14.08 -16.58
N THR A 278 -5.82 -15.40 -16.62
CA THR A 278 -5.33 -16.35 -15.61
C THR A 278 -4.08 -17.13 -16.01
N THR A 279 -3.56 -16.92 -17.22
CA THR A 279 -2.44 -17.67 -17.80
C THR A 279 -1.19 -17.56 -16.93
N ASN A 280 -0.79 -16.33 -16.58
CA ASN A 280 0.40 -16.08 -15.76
C ASN A 280 0.23 -16.65 -14.34
N ALA A 281 -0.91 -16.42 -13.70
CA ALA A 281 -1.23 -16.98 -12.38
C ALA A 281 -1.11 -18.52 -12.37
N LYS A 282 -1.63 -19.20 -13.39
CA LYS A 282 -1.52 -20.66 -13.55
C LYS A 282 -0.09 -21.13 -13.77
N GLN A 283 0.71 -20.38 -14.54
CA GLN A 283 2.14 -20.68 -14.73
C GLN A 283 2.92 -20.57 -13.41
N ILE A 284 2.66 -19.53 -12.62
CA ILE A 284 3.28 -19.35 -11.31
C ILE A 284 2.84 -20.45 -10.33
N LEU A 285 1.55 -20.80 -10.30
CA LEU A 285 1.05 -21.91 -9.49
C LEU A 285 1.71 -23.24 -9.86
N ASN A 286 1.93 -23.50 -11.14
CA ASN A 286 2.66 -24.68 -11.60
C ASN A 286 4.13 -24.65 -11.12
N PHE A 287 4.79 -23.48 -11.17
CA PHE A 287 6.12 -23.31 -10.59
C PHE A 287 6.15 -23.64 -9.09
N PHE A 288 5.17 -23.19 -8.31
CA PHE A 288 5.05 -23.54 -6.88
C PHE A 288 4.82 -25.04 -6.62
N GLN A 289 4.30 -25.80 -7.57
CA GLN A 289 4.12 -27.25 -7.40
C GLN A 289 5.41 -28.04 -7.65
N HIS A 290 6.27 -27.55 -8.55
CA HIS A 290 7.45 -28.30 -9.02
C HIS A 290 8.78 -27.83 -8.42
N HIS A 291 8.82 -26.64 -7.84
CA HIS A 291 10.03 -26.13 -7.21
C HIS A 291 10.16 -26.69 -5.79
N THR A 292 10.61 -27.93 -5.59
CA THR A 292 11.00 -28.45 -4.26
C THR A 292 12.39 -27.95 -3.90
N ASN A 293 12.53 -27.35 -2.71
CA ASN A 293 13.85 -27.09 -2.08
C ASN A 293 14.57 -28.41 -1.80
#